data_AF-A0A645ELI2-F1
#
_entry.id   AF-A0A645ELI2-F1
#
_cell.length_a   1.000
_cell.length_b   1.000
_cell.length_c   1.000
_cell.angle_alpha   90.00
_cell.angle_beta   90.00
_cell.angle_gamma   90.00
#
_symmetry.space_group_name_H-M   'P 1'
#
loop_
_entity.id
_entity.type
_entity.pdbx_description
1 polymer ?
#
loop_
_entity_poly.entity_id
_entity_poly.type
_entity_poly.pdbx_seq_one_letter_code
_entity_poly.pdbx_strand_id
1 'polypeptide(L)'
;MVRDDLFVTNSERLSRGISEGVANSILIKVNQIGTLTETFTTIEMAKRAGYTCVISHRSGETEDTTLADIAVAVNAGQIKTGAPARTDRVAKYNQFRIPMVLRSRLY
;
A
#
# COMPACT_ATOMS: atom_id res chain seq x y z
N MET A 1 12.84 8.45 -1.95
CA MET A 1 13.23 7.37 -1.01
C MET A 1 11.97 6.82 -0.34
N VAL A 2 11.82 5.50 -0.27
CA VAL A 2 10.73 4.84 0.47
C VAL A 2 11.21 4.58 1.90
N ARG A 3 10.53 5.13 2.91
CA ARG A 3 10.91 4.98 4.33
C ARG A 3 9.81 4.20 5.06
N ASP A 4 10.01 2.90 5.21
CA ASP A 4 9.06 1.96 5.82
C ASP A 4 8.82 2.26 7.31
N ASP A 5 9.90 2.28 8.10
CA ASP A 5 9.80 2.41 9.57
C ASP A 5 9.63 3.85 10.07
N LEU A 6 9.76 4.84 9.18
CA LEU A 6 9.65 6.25 9.57
C LEU A 6 8.19 6.64 9.82
N PHE A 7 7.29 6.22 8.94
CA PHE A 7 5.88 6.63 9.00
C PHE A 7 4.98 5.58 9.61
N VAL A 8 5.33 4.28 9.52
CA VAL A 8 4.57 3.15 10.08
C VAL A 8 3.06 3.21 9.81
N THR A 9 2.66 3.71 8.64
CA THR A 9 1.25 3.90 8.26
C THR A 9 0.48 4.80 9.24
N ASN A 10 1.15 5.73 9.94
CA ASN A 10 0.56 6.67 10.88
C ASN A 10 0.49 8.09 10.28
N SER A 11 -0.71 8.68 10.33
CA SER A 11 -1.01 9.98 9.72
C SER A 11 -0.27 11.15 10.39
N GLU A 12 -0.07 11.14 11.71
CA GLU A 12 0.65 12.20 12.42
C GLU A 12 2.14 12.22 12.04
N ARG A 13 2.76 11.04 11.99
CA ARG A 13 4.16 10.88 11.56
C ARG A 13 4.34 11.28 10.10
N LEU A 14 3.38 10.89 9.24
CA LEU A 14 3.38 11.28 7.84
C LEU A 14 3.25 12.80 7.69
N SER A 15 2.31 13.43 8.41
CA SER A 15 2.10 14.89 8.39
C SER A 15 3.38 15.65 8.72
N ARG A 16 4.06 15.23 9.80
CA ARG A 16 5.37 15.78 10.17
C ARG A 16 6.44 15.54 9.10
N GLY A 17 6.49 14.34 8.54
CA GLY A 17 7.43 14.01 7.46
C GLY A 17 7.21 14.81 6.19
N ILE A 18 5.97 15.17 5.89
CA ILE A 18 5.59 16.06 4.78
C ILE A 18 6.07 17.48 5.08
N SER A 19 5.79 18.02 6.27
CA SER A 19 6.19 19.39 6.63
C SER A 19 7.71 19.57 6.65
N GLU A 20 8.45 18.53 7.04
CA GLU A 20 9.90 18.53 7.10
C GLU A 20 10.57 18.09 5.76
N GLY A 21 9.78 17.71 4.73
CA GLY A 21 10.30 17.30 3.43
C GLY A 21 11.16 16.03 3.45
N VAL A 22 10.87 15.10 4.36
CA VAL A 22 11.77 13.97 4.70
C VAL A 22 11.76 12.84 3.66
N ALA A 23 10.69 12.72 2.88
CA ALA A 23 10.53 11.65 1.90
C ALA A 23 9.59 12.07 0.75
N ASN A 24 9.32 11.15 -0.17
CA ASN A 24 8.37 11.34 -1.27
C ASN A 24 7.48 10.10 -1.50
N SER A 25 7.58 9.11 -0.62
CA SER A 25 6.80 7.89 -0.69
C SER A 25 6.63 7.29 0.70
N ILE A 26 5.48 6.68 0.92
CA ILE A 26 5.15 5.92 2.13
C ILE A 26 4.90 4.45 1.78
N LEU A 27 5.46 3.55 2.59
CA LEU A 27 5.09 2.14 2.58
C LEU A 27 3.88 1.94 3.50
N ILE A 28 2.79 1.44 2.95
CA ILE A 28 1.54 1.23 3.67
C ILE A 28 1.43 -0.24 4.05
N LYS A 29 1.41 -0.52 5.35
CA LYS A 29 1.10 -1.85 5.89
C LYS A 29 -0.17 -1.71 6.69
N VAL A 30 -1.27 -2.26 6.17
CA VAL A 30 -2.61 -2.13 6.76
C VAL A 30 -2.65 -2.58 8.22
N ASN A 31 -1.81 -3.56 8.57
CA ASN A 31 -1.73 -4.10 9.93
C ASN A 31 -0.79 -3.32 10.88
N GLN A 32 -0.17 -2.22 10.44
CA GLN A 32 0.58 -1.32 11.33
C GLN A 32 -0.32 -0.32 12.05
N ILE A 33 -1.55 -0.12 11.57
CA ILE A 33 -2.53 0.77 12.20
C ILE A 33 -3.82 0.02 12.47
N GLY A 34 -4.61 0.49 13.43
CA GLY A 34 -5.68 -0.30 14.04
C GLY A 34 -6.85 -0.62 13.11
N THR A 35 -7.10 0.23 12.10
CA THR A 35 -8.27 0.10 11.23
C THR A 35 -8.00 0.42 9.75
N LEU A 36 -8.87 -0.11 8.88
CA LEU A 36 -8.89 0.23 7.45
C LEU A 36 -9.16 1.74 7.22
N THR A 37 -10.01 2.35 8.05
CA THR A 37 -10.33 3.78 7.95
C THR A 37 -9.10 4.66 8.17
N GLU A 38 -8.29 4.35 9.20
CA GLU A 38 -7.04 5.06 9.45
C GLU A 38 -6.03 4.83 8.31
N THR A 39 -6.00 3.62 7.77
CA THR A 39 -5.16 3.30 6.61
C THR A 39 -5.54 4.17 5.41
N PHE A 40 -6.82 4.23 5.05
CA PHE A 40 -7.31 5.06 3.93
C PHE A 40 -7.08 6.55 4.17
N THR A 41 -7.28 7.02 5.40
CA THR A 41 -7.01 8.41 5.77
C THR A 41 -5.54 8.77 5.55
N THR A 42 -4.62 7.87 5.93
CA THR A 42 -3.17 8.06 5.74
C THR A 42 -2.79 8.03 4.25
N ILE A 43 -3.38 7.12 3.47
CA ILE A 43 -3.16 7.05 2.01
C ILE A 43 -3.62 8.34 1.33
N GLU A 44 -4.81 8.85 1.66
CA GLU A 44 -5.35 10.08 1.06
C GLU A 44 -4.53 11.31 1.44
N MET A 45 -4.04 11.39 2.68
CA MET A 45 -3.10 12.43 3.10
C MET A 45 -1.81 12.39 2.27
N ALA A 46 -1.21 11.21 2.09
CA ALA A 46 0.00 11.05 1.29
C ALA A 46 -0.22 11.50 -0.16
N LYS A 47 -1.31 11.06 -0.80
CA LYS A 47 -1.64 11.45 -2.18
C LYS A 47 -1.82 12.95 -2.34
N ARG A 48 -2.55 13.60 -1.41
CA ARG A 48 -2.75 15.06 -1.44
C ARG A 48 -1.45 15.83 -1.31
N ALA A 49 -0.47 15.28 -0.60
CA ALA A 49 0.88 15.83 -0.49
C ALA A 49 1.82 15.43 -1.65
N GLY A 50 1.32 14.74 -2.68
CA GLY A 50 2.12 14.30 -3.83
C GLY A 50 3.03 13.09 -3.56
N TYR A 51 2.82 12.37 -2.45
CA TYR A 51 3.60 11.18 -2.13
C TYR A 51 3.05 9.97 -2.89
N THR A 52 3.95 9.07 -3.29
CA THR A 52 3.56 7.75 -3.80
C THR A 52 3.28 6.78 -2.65
N CYS A 53 2.18 6.05 -2.74
CA CYS A 53 1.79 5.04 -1.75
C CYS A 53 2.11 3.64 -2.28
N VAL A 54 2.89 2.86 -1.52
CA VAL A 54 3.21 1.48 -1.88
C VAL A 54 2.54 0.56 -0.87
N ILE A 55 1.51 -0.19 -1.30
CA ILE A 55 0.85 -1.17 -0.42
C ILE A 55 1.79 -2.35 -0.21
N SER A 56 2.03 -2.75 1.03
CA SER A 56 3.01 -3.77 1.38
C SER A 56 2.44 -4.84 2.29
N HIS A 57 2.86 -6.07 2.00
CA HIS A 57 2.68 -7.22 2.88
C HIS A 57 3.62 -7.17 4.09
N ARG A 58 3.46 -8.15 4.99
CA ARG A 58 4.45 -8.47 6.04
C ARG A 58 5.26 -9.73 5.70
N SER A 59 6.30 -9.99 6.47
CA SER A 59 7.15 -11.18 6.30
C SER A 59 6.41 -12.48 6.63
N GLY A 60 5.50 -12.45 7.61
CA GLY A 60 4.52 -13.50 7.86
C GLY A 60 3.19 -13.12 7.24
N GLU A 61 2.78 -13.85 6.20
CA GLU A 61 1.55 -13.62 5.46
C GLU A 61 0.71 -14.89 5.39
N THR A 62 -0.58 -14.68 5.12
CA THR A 62 -1.54 -15.74 4.85
C THR A 62 -1.93 -15.74 3.37
N GLU A 63 -2.80 -16.64 2.96
CA GLU A 63 -3.38 -16.64 1.60
C GLU A 63 -4.40 -15.52 1.38
N ASP A 64 -4.65 -14.66 2.38
CA ASP A 64 -5.51 -13.49 2.26
C ASP A 64 -5.05 -12.59 1.11
N THR A 65 -6.00 -12.20 0.26
CA THR A 65 -5.75 -11.35 -0.91
C THR A 65 -6.25 -9.92 -0.74
N THR A 66 -6.72 -9.55 0.45
CA THR A 66 -7.34 -8.23 0.73
C THR A 66 -6.37 -7.09 0.39
N LEU A 67 -5.07 -7.27 0.57
CA LEU A 67 -4.06 -6.29 0.19
C LEU A 67 -4.05 -5.97 -1.31
N ALA A 68 -4.33 -6.95 -2.18
CA ALA A 68 -4.41 -6.73 -3.62
C ALA A 68 -5.62 -5.86 -3.99
N ASP A 69 -6.78 -6.14 -3.38
CA ASP A 69 -8.00 -5.37 -3.60
C ASP A 69 -7.86 -3.94 -3.06
N ILE A 70 -7.26 -3.76 -1.88
CA ILE A 70 -6.94 -2.43 -1.32
C ILE A 70 -6.02 -1.64 -2.26
N ALA A 71 -4.97 -2.27 -2.79
CA ALA A 71 -4.03 -1.59 -3.70
C ALA A 71 -4.71 -1.07 -4.97
N VAL A 72 -5.67 -1.83 -5.51
CA VAL A 72 -6.48 -1.42 -6.65
C VAL A 72 -7.48 -0.33 -6.25
N ALA A 73 -8.23 -0.52 -5.17
CA ALA A 73 -9.27 0.40 -4.71
C ALA A 73 -8.71 1.81 -4.45
N VAL A 74 -7.51 1.89 -3.87
CA VAL A 74 -6.85 3.16 -3.61
C VAL A 74 -6.00 3.66 -4.77
N ASN A 75 -5.98 2.96 -5.91
CA ASN A 75 -5.16 3.29 -7.06
C ASN A 75 -3.69 3.57 -6.67
N ALA A 76 -3.10 2.69 -5.84
CA ALA A 76 -1.76 2.87 -5.28
C ALA A 76 -0.66 2.87 -6.36
N GLY A 77 -0.91 2.23 -7.50
CA GLY A 77 0.06 2.08 -8.60
C GLY A 77 1.20 1.09 -8.31
N GLN A 78 1.47 0.77 -7.04
CA GLN A 78 2.52 -0.15 -6.62
C GLN A 78 2.07 -1.05 -5.46
N ILE A 79 2.42 -2.33 -5.53
CA ILE A 79 2.24 -3.32 -4.46
C ILE A 79 3.56 -4.07 -4.23
N LYS A 80 3.93 -4.24 -2.96
CA LYS A 80 5.10 -5.00 -2.50
C LYS A 80 4.62 -6.23 -1.74
N THR A 81 4.52 -7.37 -2.43
CA THR A 81 3.98 -8.62 -1.86
C THR A 81 4.98 -9.79 -1.87
N GLY A 82 6.27 -9.46 -1.93
CA GLY A 82 7.38 -10.43 -1.86
C GLY A 82 7.68 -11.12 -3.19
N ALA A 83 8.65 -12.03 -3.21
CA ALA A 83 8.98 -12.80 -4.40
C ALA A 83 7.77 -13.63 -4.89
N PRO A 84 7.63 -13.88 -6.21
CA PRO A 84 6.59 -14.74 -6.79
C PRO A 84 6.90 -16.22 -6.54
N ALA A 85 7.09 -16.57 -5.27
CA ALA A 85 7.38 -17.89 -4.78
C ALA A 85 6.63 -18.05 -3.46
N ARG A 86 6.01 -19.23 -3.25
CA ARG A 86 5.05 -19.56 -2.18
C ARG A 86 3.62 -19.07 -2.46
N THR A 87 2.65 -19.92 -2.13
CA THR A 87 1.23 -19.78 -2.48
C THR A 87 0.60 -18.51 -1.92
N ASP A 88 0.96 -18.11 -0.70
CA ASP A 88 0.51 -16.90 0.00
C ASP A 88 0.81 -15.60 -0.78
N ARG A 89 1.92 -15.58 -1.53
CA ARG A 89 2.34 -14.43 -2.34
C ARG A 89 1.75 -14.49 -3.73
N VAL A 90 1.73 -15.68 -4.33
CA VAL A 90 1.17 -15.92 -5.67
C VAL A 90 -0.33 -15.62 -5.71
N ALA A 91 -1.07 -15.95 -4.65
CA ALA A 91 -2.50 -15.64 -4.54
C ALA A 91 -2.76 -14.13 -4.68
N LYS A 92 -1.99 -13.30 -3.98
CA LYS A 92 -2.09 -11.83 -4.04
C LYS A 92 -1.74 -11.29 -5.43
N TYR A 93 -0.72 -11.82 -6.09
CA TYR A 93 -0.38 -11.46 -7.47
C TYR A 93 -1.49 -11.82 -8.46
N ASN A 94 -2.08 -13.01 -8.33
CA ASN A 94 -3.18 -13.46 -9.18
C ASN A 94 -4.42 -12.58 -9.01
N GLN A 95 -4.78 -12.26 -7.76
CA GLN A 95 -5.88 -11.36 -7.46
C GLN A 95 -5.61 -9.97 -8.02
N PHE A 96 -4.43 -9.40 -7.83
CA PHE A 96 -4.08 -8.06 -8.33
C PHE A 96 -4.16 -7.95 -9.87
N ARG A 97 -3.86 -9.05 -10.58
CA ARG A 97 -3.90 -9.09 -12.05
C ARG A 97 -5.32 -8.94 -12.61
N ILE A 98 -6.34 -9.48 -11.93
CA ILE A 98 -7.72 -9.49 -12.45
C ILE A 98 -8.28 -8.06 -12.59
N PRO A 99 -8.27 -7.18 -11.57
CA PRO A 99 -8.75 -5.82 -11.70
C PRO A 99 -7.89 -4.96 -12.63
N MET A 100 -6.56 -5.18 -12.67
CA MET A 100 -5.70 -4.45 -13.59
C MET A 100 -6.06 -4.72 -15.06
N VAL A 101 -6.34 -5.98 -15.41
CA VAL A 101 -6.78 -6.38 -16.75
C VAL A 101 -8.16 -5.79 -17.08
N LEU A 102 -9.08 -5.73 -16.11
CA LEU A 102 -10.37 -5.07 -16.31
C LEU A 102 -10.19 -3.57 -16.56
N ARG A 103 -9.26 -2.92 -15.85
CA ARG A 103 -9.00 -1.48 -15.98
C ARG A 103 -8.34 -1.11 -17.31
N SER A 104 -7.44 -1.95 -17.83
CA SER A 104 -6.84 -1.72 -19.15
C SER A 104 -7.79 -1.92 -20.32
N ARG A 105 -8.99 -2.48 -20.08
CA ARG A 105 -10.06 -2.60 -21.09
C ARG A 105 -11.04 -1.43 -21.10
N LEU A 106 -10.96 -0.54 -20.11
CA LEU A 106 -11.83 0.63 -19.97
C LEU A 106 -11.19 1.92 -20.52
N TYR A 107 -10.00 1.82 -21.13
CA TYR A 107 -9.26 2.89 -21.79
C TYR A 107 -8.77 2.44 -23.16
#